data_AF-A0A8T4VS81-F1
#
_entry.id   AF-A0A8T4VS81-F1
#
_cell.length_a   1.000
_cell.length_b   1.000
_cell.length_c   1.000
_cell.angle_alpha   90.00
_cell.angle_beta   90.00
_cell.angle_gamma   90.00
#
_symmetry.space_group_name_H-M   'P 1'
#
loop_
_entity.id
_entity.type
_entity.pdbx_description
1 polymer ?
#
loop_
_entity_poly.entity_id
_entity_poly.type
_entity_poly.pdbx_seq_one_letter_code
_entity_poly.pdbx_strand_id
1 'polypeptide(L)'
;MAQVENKLGISEDVIADTDSCRKNFTCLDPETRAVCPVEQRIMDVLFVEPDDNFFCPYKTSFGDSYVCGCPTRQELYAQHRI
;
A
#
# COMPACT_ATOMS: atom_id res chain seq x y z
N MET A 1 13.03 15.75 4.63
CA MET A 1 11.97 14.74 4.46
C MET A 1 11.73 14.64 2.97
N ALA A 2 12.03 13.50 2.35
CA ALA A 2 11.96 13.36 0.89
C ALA A 2 10.51 13.57 0.43
N GLN A 3 10.29 14.56 -0.43
CA GLN A 3 9.00 14.87 -1.02
C GLN A 3 8.67 13.77 -2.02
N VAL A 4 7.83 12.82 -1.62
CA VAL A 4 7.23 11.89 -2.58
C VAL A 4 6.17 12.67 -3.35
N GLU A 5 6.41 12.95 -4.62
CA GLU A 5 5.42 13.63 -5.46
C GLU A 5 4.22 12.70 -5.65
N ASN A 6 3.07 13.07 -5.09
CA ASN A 6 1.78 12.40 -5.25
C ASN A 6 1.23 12.52 -6.69
N LYS A 7 1.95 11.93 -7.65
CA LYS A 7 1.62 11.99 -9.08
C LYS A 7 0.43 11.10 -9.47
N LEU A 8 -0.03 10.26 -8.55
CA LEU A 8 -1.14 9.32 -8.75
C LEU A 8 -2.49 9.87 -8.24
N GLY A 9 -2.52 11.10 -7.71
CA GLY A 9 -3.78 11.77 -7.34
C GLY A 9 -4.47 11.18 -6.10
N ILE A 10 -3.70 10.61 -5.17
CA ILE A 10 -4.25 10.10 -3.91
C ILE A 10 -4.61 11.28 -3.00
N SER A 11 -5.72 11.20 -2.26
CA SER A 11 -6.11 12.30 -1.37
C SER A 11 -5.05 12.55 -0.30
N GLU A 12 -4.83 13.82 0.07
CA GLU A 12 -3.95 14.19 1.18
C GLU A 12 -4.42 13.58 2.51
N ASP A 13 -5.73 13.41 2.69
CA ASP A 13 -6.31 12.76 3.87
C ASP A 13 -5.87 11.28 3.98
N VAL A 14 -5.89 10.55 2.85
CA VAL A 14 -5.47 9.15 2.80
C VAL A 14 -3.96 9.02 3.07
N ILE A 15 -3.17 9.98 2.58
CA ILE A 15 -1.74 10.05 2.85
C ILE A 15 -1.50 10.33 4.33
N ALA A 16 -2.25 11.27 4.93
CA ALA A 16 -2.16 11.62 6.34
C ALA A 16 -2.55 10.44 7.26
N ASP A 17 -3.57 9.67 6.89
CA ASP A 17 -4.00 8.45 7.61
C ASP A 17 -2.97 7.32 7.51
N THR A 18 -2.05 7.39 6.54
CA THR A 18 -0.98 6.40 6.36
C THR A 18 0.28 6.79 7.15
N ASP A 19 0.14 6.99 8.46
CA ASP A 19 1.20 7.55 9.32
C ASP A 19 2.39 6.60 9.60
N SER A 20 2.16 5.29 9.52
CA SER A 20 3.11 4.26 9.98
C SER A 20 3.86 3.56 8.83
N CYS A 21 3.81 4.09 7.60
CA CYS A 21 4.37 3.40 6.44
C CYS A 21 5.91 3.46 6.44
N ARG A 22 6.55 2.32 6.71
CA ARG A 22 8.03 2.19 6.72
C ARG A 22 8.69 2.34 5.34
N LYS A 23 7.90 2.24 4.27
CA LYS A 23 8.37 2.49 2.90
C LYS A 23 8.31 3.98 2.51
N ASN A 24 7.96 4.87 3.45
CA ASN A 24 7.92 6.33 3.23
C ASN A 24 7.22 6.70 1.91
N PHE A 25 6.03 6.12 1.67
CA PHE A 25 5.21 6.37 0.49
C PHE A 25 5.84 6.07 -0.88
N THR A 26 6.91 5.25 -0.97
CA THR A 26 7.52 4.89 -2.28
C THR A 26 6.54 4.31 -3.29
N CYS A 27 5.40 3.75 -2.84
CA CYS A 27 4.34 3.26 -3.73
C CYS A 27 3.62 4.36 -4.52
N LEU A 28 3.76 5.63 -4.12
CA LEU A 28 3.26 6.79 -4.86
C LEU A 28 4.24 7.25 -5.94
N ASP A 29 5.48 6.77 -5.92
CA ASP A 29 6.49 7.09 -6.92
C ASP A 29 6.28 6.20 -8.17
N PRO A 30 5.87 6.79 -9.31
CA PRO A 30 5.60 6.04 -10.53
C PRO A 30 6.88 5.48 -11.19
N GLU A 31 8.06 5.99 -10.84
CA GLU A 31 9.34 5.54 -11.39
C GLU A 31 9.82 4.27 -10.68
N THR A 32 9.69 4.22 -9.36
CA THR A 32 10.13 3.04 -8.58
C THR A 32 9.16 1.88 -8.68
N ARG A 33 7.86 2.17 -8.85
CA ARG A 33 6.75 1.18 -8.81
C ARG A 33 6.86 0.23 -7.62
N ALA A 34 7.42 0.69 -6.51
CA ALA A 34 7.68 -0.11 -5.32
C ALA A 34 6.38 -0.30 -4.51
N VAL A 35 5.47 -1.11 -5.05
CA VAL A 35 4.19 -1.45 -4.43
C VAL A 35 4.24 -2.81 -3.74
N CYS A 36 3.37 -3.01 -2.75
CA CYS A 36 3.19 -4.35 -2.18
C CYS A 36 2.47 -5.22 -3.22
N PRO A 37 3.00 -6.41 -3.57
CA PRO A 37 2.35 -7.32 -4.51
C PRO A 37 0.98 -7.73 -3.96
N VAL A 38 -0.05 -7.59 -4.77
CA VAL A 38 -1.43 -8.00 -4.43
C VAL A 38 -1.71 -9.32 -5.13
N GLU A 39 -2.04 -10.34 -4.35
CA GLU A 39 -2.46 -11.64 -4.88
C GLU A 39 -3.89 -11.55 -5.41
N GLN A 40 -4.79 -10.94 -4.63
CA GLN A 40 -6.19 -10.78 -4.98
C GLN A 40 -6.86 -9.67 -4.18
N ARG A 41 -7.96 -9.13 -4.71
CA ARG A 41 -8.87 -8.24 -3.99
C ARG A 41 -10.21 -8.95 -3.78
N ILE A 42 -10.67 -8.99 -2.54
CA ILE A 42 -12.00 -9.49 -2.17
C ILE A 42 -12.74 -8.35 -1.48
N MET A 43 -13.79 -7.83 -2.11
CA MET A 43 -14.49 -6.61 -1.67
C MET A 43 -13.49 -5.46 -1.44
N ASP A 44 -13.34 -4.97 -0.23
CA ASP A 44 -12.43 -3.86 0.12
C ASP A 44 -11.15 -4.34 0.83
N VAL A 45 -10.88 -5.63 0.76
CA VAL A 45 -9.69 -6.25 1.37
C VAL A 45 -8.71 -6.64 0.27
N LEU A 46 -7.48 -6.15 0.38
CA LEU A 46 -6.36 -6.54 -0.47
C LEU A 46 -5.57 -7.66 0.20
N PHE A 47 -5.52 -8.80 -0.45
CA PHE A 47 -4.60 -9.88 -0.10
C PHE A 47 -3.27 -9.62 -0.76
N VAL A 48 -2.20 -9.70 0.01
CA VAL A 48 -0.83 -9.40 -0.44
C VAL A 48 0.06 -10.62 -0.26
N GLU A 49 1.08 -10.70 -1.10
CA GLU A 49 2.05 -11.78 -1.00
C GLU A 49 2.77 -11.75 0.35
N PRO A 50 3.18 -12.93 0.86
CA PRO A 50 4.04 -13.06 2.03
C PRO A 50 5.48 -12.67 1.67
N ASP A 51 5.71 -11.47 1.13
CA ASP A 51 7.08 -11.03 0.90
C ASP A 51 7.69 -10.65 2.26
N ASP A 52 8.60 -11.51 2.73
CA ASP A 52 9.26 -11.49 4.04
C ASP A 52 10.44 -10.52 4.11
N ASN A 53 10.72 -9.79 3.02
CA ASN A 53 11.87 -8.91 2.94
C ASN A 53 11.77 -7.66 3.85
N PHE A 54 10.58 -7.34 4.39
CA PHE A 54 10.46 -6.29 5.41
C PHE A 54 9.22 -6.43 6.30
N PHE A 55 9.31 -5.92 7.53
CA PHE A 55 8.16 -5.78 8.42
C PHE A 55 7.29 -4.57 8.02
N CYS A 56 6.00 -4.82 7.76
CA CYS A 56 5.00 -3.79 7.45
C CYS A 56 3.92 -3.74 8.55
N PRO A 57 3.69 -2.61 9.24
CA PRO A 57 2.65 -2.52 10.27
C PRO A 57 1.23 -2.62 9.72
N TYR A 58 1.04 -2.38 8.42
CA TYR A 58 -0.25 -2.54 7.75
C TYR A 58 -0.49 -3.96 7.21
N LYS A 59 0.49 -4.87 7.31
CA LYS A 59 0.36 -6.27 6.89
C LYS A 59 -0.15 -7.09 8.07
N THR A 60 -1.36 -7.64 7.96
CA THR A 60 -1.99 -8.46 9.00
C THR A 60 -2.16 -9.89 8.48
N SER A 61 -1.89 -10.90 9.31
CA SER A 61 -2.15 -12.29 8.95
C SER A 61 -3.66 -12.60 8.99
N PHE A 62 -4.13 -13.39 8.03
CA PHE A 62 -5.51 -13.86 7.94
C PHE A 62 -5.51 -15.31 7.47
N GLY A 63 -5.62 -16.25 8.42
CA GLY A 63 -5.42 -17.68 8.13
C GLY A 63 -4.02 -17.94 7.58
N ASP A 64 -3.95 -18.56 6.40
CA ASP A 64 -2.71 -18.85 5.67
C ASP A 64 -2.29 -17.73 4.69
N SER A 65 -2.98 -16.59 4.71
CA SER A 65 -2.73 -15.45 3.82
C SER A 65 -2.43 -14.16 4.59
N TYR A 66 -2.11 -13.09 3.86
CA TYR A 66 -1.85 -11.77 4.42
C TYR A 66 -2.77 -10.73 3.79
N VAL A 67 -3.29 -9.83 4.61
CA VAL A 67 -4.11 -8.70 4.17
C VAL A 67 -3.39 -7.39 4.42
N CYS A 68 -3.59 -6.43 3.51
CA CYS A 68 -3.03 -5.10 3.60
C CYS A 68 -4.09 -4.10 4.04
N GLY A 69 -3.85 -3.45 5.18
CA GLY A 69 -4.69 -2.36 5.71
C GLY A 69 -4.13 -0.97 5.44
N CYS A 70 -3.15 -0.81 4.54
CA CYS A 70 -2.55 0.49 4.26
C CYS A 70 -3.56 1.38 3.50
N PRO A 71 -3.98 2.54 4.04
CA PRO A 71 -4.97 3.39 3.39
C PRO A 71 -4.52 3.83 2.00
N THR A 72 -3.27 4.27 1.87
CA THR A 72 -2.69 4.65 0.57
C THR A 72 -2.68 3.48 -0.43
N ARG A 73 -2.37 2.25 0.01
CA ARG A 73 -2.34 1.08 -0.88
C ARG A 73 -3.73 0.69 -1.38
N GLN A 74 -4.74 0.80 -0.50
CA GLN A 74 -6.14 0.53 -0.80
C GLN A 74 -6.66 1.50 -1.86
N GLU A 75 -6.44 2.80 -1.66
CA GLU A 75 -6.86 3.84 -2.59
C GLU A 75 -6.14 3.70 -3.95
N LEU A 76 -4.83 3.45 -3.95
CA LEU A 76 -4.06 3.20 -5.17
C LEU A 76 -4.63 2.05 -6.01
N TYR A 77 -4.95 0.92 -5.36
CA TYR A 77 -5.50 -0.23 -6.05
C TYR A 77 -6.92 0.04 -6.54
N ALA A 78 -7.73 0.77 -5.77
CA ALA A 78 -9.10 1.11 -6.12
C ALA A 78 -9.16 2.02 -7.35
N GLN A 79 -8.31 3.05 -7.42
CA GLN A 79 -8.29 4.01 -8.52
C GLN A 79 -7.58 3.49 -9.77
N HIS A 80 -6.42 2.83 -9.60
CA HIS A 80 -5.51 2.54 -10.71
C HIS A 80 -5.29 1.05 -10.98
N ARG A 81 -5.79 0.16 -10.11
CA ARG A 81 -5.49 -1.30 -10.11
C ARG A 81 -3.99 -1.62 -10.09
N ILE A 82 -3.20 -0.68 -9.56
CA ILE A 82 -1.77 -0.84 -9.26
C ILE A 82 -1.67 -1.44 -7.88
#